data_AF-F0WBD1-F1
#
_entry.id   AF-F0WBD1-F1
#
_cell.length_a   1.000
_cell.length_b   1.000
_cell.length_c   1.000
_cell.angle_alpha   90.00
_cell.angle_beta   90.00
_cell.angle_gamma   90.00
#
_symmetry.space_group_name_H-M   'P 1'
#
loop_
_entity.id
_entity.type
_entity.pdbx_description
1 polymer ?
#
loop_
_entity_poly.entity_id
_entity_poly.type
_entity_poly.pdbx_seq_one_letter_code
_entity_poly.pdbx_strand_id
1 'polypeptide(L)'
;MLVRGFVPVIDSFDLEKDLRVFTQVQAFIKQHFDHWAVVSGDPLNSSVVLRPLEPASVNDIARRCMIKTRRRNELVEDVNVRNYFDEQMWDELLRHEVVRERFIL
;
A
#
# COMPACT_ATOMS: atom_id res chain seq x y z
N MET A 1 24.52 24.17 -1.22
CA MET A 1 24.11 23.12 -2.18
C MET A 1 22.67 22.74 -1.88
N LEU A 2 21.80 22.64 -2.89
CA LEU A 2 20.38 22.29 -2.73
C LEU A 2 20.16 20.90 -3.35
N VAL A 3 19.58 19.98 -2.58
CA VAL A 3 19.20 18.63 -3.06
C VAL A 3 17.68 18.55 -3.03
N ARG A 4 17.08 18.03 -4.11
CA ARG A 4 15.65 17.77 -4.21
C ARG A 4 15.45 16.28 -4.45
N GLY A 5 14.43 15.72 -3.84
CA GLY A 5 14.09 14.30 -3.98
C GLY A 5 12.68 14.04 -3.46
N PHE A 6 12.20 12.84 -3.74
CA PHE A 6 10.89 12.37 -3.30
C PHE A 6 11.07 11.31 -2.23
N VAL A 7 10.21 11.33 -1.22
CA VAL A 7 10.12 10.31 -0.17
C VAL A 7 8.65 9.93 0.00
N PRO A 8 8.30 8.64 0.10
CA PRO A 8 6.96 8.23 0.44
C PRO A 8 6.55 8.80 1.79
N VAL A 9 5.32 9.34 1.90
CA VAL A 9 4.82 9.94 3.16
C VAL A 9 4.79 8.92 4.31
N ILE A 10 4.58 7.64 4.00
CA ILE A 10 4.61 6.56 5.00
C ILE A 10 5.99 6.35 5.63
N ASP A 11 7.06 6.74 4.94
CA ASP A 11 8.46 6.58 5.36
C ASP A 11 9.10 7.92 5.74
N SER A 12 8.33 9.01 5.72
CA SER A 12 8.85 10.36 5.95
C SER A 12 8.91 10.74 7.43
N PHE A 13 8.34 9.93 8.32
CA PHE A 13 8.32 10.17 9.76
C PHE A 13 9.75 10.20 10.32
N ASP A 14 10.02 11.15 11.21
CA ASP A 14 11.33 11.42 11.82
C ASP A 14 12.50 11.76 10.86
N LEU A 15 12.28 11.80 9.54
CA LEU A 15 13.34 12.08 8.56
C LEU A 15 14.09 13.41 8.83
N GLU A 16 13.37 14.47 9.21
CA GLU A 16 14.00 15.76 9.56
C GLU A 16 14.93 15.62 10.76
N LYS A 17 14.45 14.94 11.81
CA LYS A 17 15.20 14.76 13.04
C LYS A 17 16.44 13.92 12.80
N ASP A 18 16.29 12.81 12.09
CA ASP A 18 17.41 11.92 11.74
C ASP A 18 18.46 12.68 10.93
N LEU A 19 18.05 13.42 9.91
CA LEU A 19 18.97 14.22 9.09
C LEU A 19 19.75 15.23 9.94
N ARG A 20 19.09 15.93 10.86
CA ARG A 20 19.75 16.89 11.76
C ARG A 20 20.73 16.19 12.70
N VAL A 21 20.40 15.02 13.24
CA VAL A 21 21.27 14.26 14.14
C VAL A 21 22.51 13.76 13.38
N PHE A 22 22.33 13.13 12.22
CA PHE A 22 23.43 12.59 11.42
C PHE A 22 24.37 13.66 10.87
N THR A 23 23.86 14.87 10.63
CA THR A 23 24.66 15.98 10.10
C THR A 23 25.12 16.97 11.18
N GLN A 24 24.93 16.67 12.47
CA GLN A 24 25.24 17.61 13.56
C GLN A 24 24.63 19.01 13.32
N VAL A 25 23.38 19.04 12.85
CA VAL A 25 22.60 20.25 12.55
C VAL A 25 23.17 21.10 11.39
N GLN A 26 24.02 20.53 10.54
CA GLN A 26 24.53 21.21 9.36
C GLN A 26 23.57 21.18 8.16
N ALA A 27 22.71 20.15 8.07
CA ALA A 27 21.71 20.03 7.01
C ALA A 27 20.28 20.26 7.54
N PHE A 28 19.46 20.88 6.70
CA PHE A 28 18.04 21.14 6.96
C PHE A 28 17.22 20.62 5.78
N ILE A 29 16.06 20.03 6.07
CA ILE A 29 15.10 19.56 5.07
C ILE A 29 13.78 20.30 5.25
N LYS A 30 13.06 20.49 4.15
CA LYS A 30 11.66 20.92 4.14
C LYS A 30 10.87 19.90 3.33
N GLN A 31 9.74 19.47 3.87
CA GLN A 31 8.86 18.50 3.22
C GLN A 31 7.56 19.18 2.86
N HIS A 32 7.14 19.00 1.61
CA HIS A 32 5.87 19.47 1.09
C HIS A 32 5.22 18.32 0.32
N PHE A 33 3.90 18.27 0.33
CA PHE A 33 3.17 17.30 -0.48
C PHE A 33 3.24 17.71 -1.96
N ASP A 34 3.53 16.75 -2.84
CA ASP A 34 3.73 16.98 -4.28
C ASP A 34 2.75 16.15 -5.13
N HIS A 35 2.81 14.82 -5.05
CA HIS A 35 1.99 13.92 -5.87
C HIS A 35 1.60 12.62 -5.16
N TRP A 36 0.70 11.88 -5.80
CA TRP A 36 0.33 10.50 -5.43
C TRP A 36 1.09 9.50 -6.29
N ALA A 37 1.57 8.42 -5.68
CA ALA A 37 2.22 7.31 -6.36
C ALA A 37 1.54 5.98 -5.99
N VAL A 38 1.58 5.01 -6.90
CA VAL A 38 1.03 3.66 -6.66
C VAL A 38 1.97 2.91 -5.71
N VAL A 39 1.39 2.29 -4.68
CA VAL A 39 2.14 1.43 -3.74
C VAL A 39 2.52 0.14 -4.45
N SER A 40 3.75 -0.32 -4.24
CA SER A 40 4.24 -1.58 -4.80
C SER A 40 3.47 -2.78 -4.23
N GLY A 41 3.13 -3.72 -5.11
CA GLY A 41 2.41 -4.95 -4.78
C GLY A 41 0.95 -4.98 -5.18
N ASP A 42 0.33 -6.14 -4.98
CA ASP A 42 -1.11 -6.33 -5.18
C ASP A 42 -1.84 -6.29 -3.82
N PRO A 43 -2.79 -5.35 -3.60
CA PRO A 43 -3.56 -5.31 -2.38
C PRO A 43 -4.47 -6.52 -2.18
N LEU A 44 -4.93 -7.17 -3.26
CA LEU A 44 -5.92 -8.25 -3.21
C LEU A 44 -5.30 -9.64 -3.15
N ASN A 45 -3.99 -9.77 -3.34
CA ASN A 45 -3.31 -11.06 -3.29
C ASN A 45 -3.44 -11.70 -1.90
N SER A 46 -4.29 -12.72 -1.77
CA SER A 46 -4.60 -13.37 -0.50
C SER A 46 -3.48 -14.28 0.03
N SER A 47 -2.56 -14.70 -0.84
CA SER A 47 -1.49 -15.65 -0.52
C SER A 47 -0.39 -15.06 0.37
N VAL A 48 -0.35 -13.74 0.52
CA VAL A 48 0.69 -13.04 1.28
C VAL A 48 0.39 -13.11 2.78
N VAL A 49 1.28 -13.78 3.51
CA VAL A 49 1.22 -13.91 4.96
C VAL A 49 2.02 -12.79 5.62
N LEU A 50 1.32 -11.83 6.24
CA LEU A 50 1.95 -10.72 6.96
C LEU A 50 2.28 -11.14 8.40
N ARG A 51 3.56 -11.08 8.77
CA ARG A 51 4.00 -11.31 10.14
C ARG A 51 3.76 -10.08 11.01
N PRO A 52 3.14 -10.22 12.20
CA PRO A 52 3.00 -9.12 13.14
C PRO A 52 4.36 -8.52 13.52
N LEU A 53 4.39 -7.21 13.74
CA LEU A 53 5.57 -6.45 14.21
C LEU A 53 6.80 -6.43 13.30
N GLU A 54 6.79 -7.14 12.18
CA GLU A 54 7.83 -7.05 11.15
C GLU A 54 7.43 -6.07 10.03
N PRO A 55 8.38 -5.37 9.40
CA PRO A 55 8.12 -4.64 8.15
C PRO A 55 7.73 -5.61 7.03
N ALA A 56 6.83 -5.18 6.14
CA ALA A 56 6.46 -5.99 4.97
C ALA A 56 7.55 -5.90 3.89
N SER A 57 7.66 -6.93 3.06
CA SER A 57 8.50 -6.87 1.86
C SER A 57 7.94 -5.83 0.89
N VAL A 58 8.77 -5.32 -0.04
CA VAL A 58 8.36 -4.28 -1.01
C VAL A 58 7.12 -4.69 -1.82
N ASN A 59 6.99 -5.98 -2.17
CA ASN A 59 5.86 -6.49 -2.94
C ASN A 59 4.59 -6.69 -2.10
N ASP A 60 4.69 -6.63 -0.77
CA ASP A 60 3.59 -6.93 0.15
C ASP A 60 3.05 -5.65 0.83
N ILE A 61 3.65 -4.49 0.57
CA ILE A 61 3.28 -3.21 1.18
C ILE A 61 1.83 -2.86 0.84
N ALA A 62 1.41 -3.03 -0.42
CA ALA A 62 0.04 -2.75 -0.85
C ALA A 62 -1.00 -3.53 -0.02
N ARG A 63 -0.82 -4.84 0.15
CA ARG A 63 -1.71 -5.68 0.98
C ARG A 63 -1.69 -5.26 2.44
N ARG A 64 -0.51 -4.99 3.01
CA ARG A 64 -0.38 -4.52 4.40
C ARG A 64 -1.13 -3.22 4.64
N CYS A 65 -0.99 -2.24 3.74
CA CYS A 65 -1.69 -0.97 3.84
C CYS A 65 -3.22 -1.16 3.75
N MET A 66 -3.68 -2.04 2.85
CA MET A 66 -5.11 -2.38 2.73
C MET A 66 -5.64 -3.00 4.03
N ILE A 67 -5.03 -4.09 4.52
CA ILE A 67 -5.50 -4.82 5.71
C ILE A 67 -5.49 -3.91 6.94
N LYS A 68 -4.41 -3.17 7.18
CA LYS A 68 -4.32 -2.27 8.35
C LYS A 68 -5.37 -1.18 8.33
N THR A 69 -5.62 -0.58 7.16
CA THR A 69 -6.66 0.45 7.01
C THR A 69 -8.06 -0.13 7.23
N ARG A 70 -8.34 -1.33 6.70
CA ARG A 70 -9.64 -1.99 6.88
C ARG A 70 -9.90 -2.39 8.33
N ARG A 71 -8.91 -2.98 9.02
CA ARG A 71 -8.99 -3.29 10.46
C ARG A 71 -9.29 -2.04 11.29
N ARG A 72 -8.64 -0.91 10.98
CA ARG A 72 -8.88 0.37 11.67
C ARG A 72 -10.31 0.89 11.46
N ASN A 73 -10.89 0.64 10.30
CA ASN A 73 -12.25 1.03 9.95
C ASN A 73 -13.30 -0.06 10.28
N GLU A 74 -12.93 -1.10 11.03
CA GLU A 74 -13.83 -2.21 11.41
C GLU A 74 -14.45 -2.95 10.22
N LEU A 75 -13.71 -3.02 9.11
CA LEU A 75 -14.12 -3.75 7.91
C LEU A 75 -13.46 -5.14 7.86
N VAL A 76 -14.14 -6.10 7.24
CA VAL A 76 -13.61 -7.44 6.96
C VAL A 76 -12.33 -7.32 6.14
N GLU A 77 -11.28 -8.05 6.51
CA GLU A 77 -9.94 -7.94 5.92
C GLU A 77 -9.92 -8.30 4.44
N ASP A 78 -10.52 -9.44 4.09
CA ASP A 78 -10.59 -9.90 2.72
C ASP A 78 -11.71 -9.20 1.97
N VAL A 79 -11.36 -8.69 0.79
CA VAL A 79 -12.29 -8.02 -0.11
C VAL A 79 -12.83 -9.06 -1.08
N ASN A 80 -14.04 -9.54 -0.83
CA ASN A 80 -14.72 -10.41 -1.79
C ASN A 80 -15.39 -9.55 -2.87
N VAL A 81 -14.74 -9.49 -4.03
CA VAL A 81 -15.20 -8.71 -5.19
C VAL A 81 -16.56 -9.19 -5.68
N ARG A 82 -16.90 -10.48 -5.53
CA ARG A 82 -18.19 -11.06 -5.93
C ARG A 82 -19.39 -10.34 -5.31
N ASN A 83 -19.25 -9.86 -4.07
CA ASN A 83 -20.35 -9.22 -3.34
C ASN A 83 -20.82 -7.90 -3.98
N TYR A 84 -20.08 -7.37 -4.96
CA TYR A 84 -20.37 -6.10 -5.62
C TYR A 84 -20.95 -6.25 -7.04
N PHE A 85 -21.12 -7.49 -7.53
CA PHE A 85 -21.62 -7.77 -8.88
C PHE A 85 -22.91 -8.59 -8.81
N ASP A 86 -23.88 -8.21 -9.64
CA ASP A 86 -25.08 -9.02 -9.86
C ASP A 86 -24.73 -10.33 -10.57
N GLU A 87 -25.54 -11.37 -10.38
CA GLU A 87 -25.28 -12.73 -10.87
C GLU A 87 -25.07 -12.77 -12.39
N GLN A 88 -25.90 -12.07 -13.15
CA GLN A 88 -25.78 -11.98 -14.61
C GLN A 88 -24.47 -11.32 -15.06
N MET A 89 -24.06 -10.25 -14.38
CA MET A 89 -22.82 -9.53 -14.70
C MET A 89 -21.58 -10.34 -14.30
N TRP A 90 -21.66 -11.07 -13.20
CA TRP A 90 -20.60 -11.97 -12.75
C TRP A 90 -20.33 -13.10 -13.76
N ASP A 91 -21.39 -13.68 -14.32
CA ASP A 91 -21.28 -14.72 -15.35
C ASP A 91 -20.63 -14.20 -16.64
N GLU A 92 -20.97 -12.99 -17.07
CA GLU A 92 -20.33 -12.34 -18.22
C GLU A 92 -18.83 -12.11 -17.99
N LEU A 93 -18.47 -11.64 -16.78
CA LEU A 93 -17.07 -11.43 -16.40
C LEU A 93 -16.26 -12.73 -16.35
N LEU A 94 -16.87 -13.83 -15.92
CA LEU A 94 -16.26 -15.16 -15.94
C LEU A 94 -16.06 -15.67 -17.38
N ARG A 95 -17.02 -15.43 -18.28
CA ARG A 95 -16.91 -15.82 -19.70
C ARG A 95 -15.77 -15.12 -20.41
N HIS A 96 -15.48 -13.87 -20.04
CA HIS A 96 -14.38 -13.08 -20.62
C HIS A 96 -13.02 -13.30 -19.92
N GLU A 97 -12.91 -14.26 -19.00
CA GLU A 97 -11.68 -14.64 -18.26
C GLU A 97 -11.02 -13.52 -17.43
N VAL A 98 -11.61 -12.33 -17.35
CA VAL A 98 -11.07 -11.16 -16.63
C VAL A 98 -10.87 -11.43 -15.14
N VAL A 99 -11.69 -12.32 -14.56
CA VAL A 99 -11.73 -12.57 -13.11
C VAL A 99 -10.84 -13.74 -12.68
N ARG A 100 -10.58 -14.71 -13.58
CA ARG A 100 -9.84 -15.95 -13.24
C ARG A 100 -8.39 -15.68 -12.85
N GLU A 101 -7.74 -14.71 -13.46
CA GLU A 101 -6.31 -14.42 -13.22
C GLU A 101 -6.05 -13.46 -12.05
N ARG A 102 -7.05 -12.69 -11.60
CA ARG A 102 -6.85 -11.58 -10.64
C ARG A 102 -7.57 -11.70 -9.29
N PHE A 103 -8.62 -12.52 -9.17
CA PHE A 103 -9.49 -12.49 -7.99
C PHE A 103 -9.89 -13.87 -7.41
N ILE A 104 -9.50 -14.98 -8.04
CA ILE A 104 -9.96 -16.33 -7.68
C ILE A 104 -8.83 -17.26 -7.15
N LEU A 105 -7.61 -16.75 -6.99
CA LEU A 105 -6.51 -17.50 -6.35
C LEU A 105 -6.01 -16.80 -5.07
#